data_AF-A0AAF3FGT4-F1
#
_entry.id   AF-A0AAF3FGT4-F1
#
_cell.length_a   1.000
_cell.length_b   1.000
_cell.length_c   1.000
_cell.angle_alpha   90.00
_cell.angle_beta   90.00
_cell.angle_gamma   90.00
#
_symmetry.space_group_name_H-M   'P 1'
#
loop_
_entity.id
_entity.type
_entity.pdbx_description
1 polymer ?
#
loop_
_entity_poly.entity_id
_entity_poly.type
_entity_poly.pdbx_seq_one_letter_code
_entity_poly.pdbx_strand_id
1 'polypeptide(L)'
;MLSVVAGLLGAPEEALRMILSVWAVIPISHFHHLFIAKRPIRDQQIFILLAGLVLCFVNFGWSTTHLIFSSLACWVLLLSLGGSADSVPIAHLIFMGHLLWGYYKTATENYDISWTTAYCVMCLRYIGLVVDVYDGRKMNQLRPELKRDAVAKSPDLLEILAFGFNYTTILVGPQVPLNRFRAWLNGDHLGEKKEIRKSSIPEAMNRFIVGFIYIVIHQVGCSIISDQYLNSSEFYERSFFMRWTVCAIWARIMLSKYVSIFLFSEAGCIYSGLAYNGLEKRKKRERWDGCRNVDVWLWETGTDFNSLILAFNCLTNHWMKNYVFRRLRWMGDKRFSHLLTLFYLAIWHGFHLGYFLFFGFEFACMHAQNEFYALIERTPSIRGIYYETWMYPIRKVLGRLIISYTMGFGILSFSLVSYKYWIGPASSLYFLPYIFYIFVAPFLFNYIKIMQSTHNRPEIHENGNLVKTDSLMNTSDFSSSSTVVLLDGRSKGENTKDK
;
A
#
# COMPACT_ATOMS: atom_id res chain seq x y z
N MET A 1 -3.43 -4.93 34.74
CA MET A 1 -3.71 -6.23 34.07
C MET A 1 -3.10 -6.25 32.67
N LEU A 2 -3.40 -5.28 31.79
CA LEU A 2 -2.83 -5.24 30.44
C LEU A 2 -1.29 -5.12 30.42
N SER A 3 -0.73 -4.23 31.24
CA SER A 3 0.72 -4.07 31.44
C SER A 3 1.42 -5.39 31.81
N VAL A 4 0.79 -6.21 32.67
CA VAL A 4 1.32 -7.51 33.11
C VAL A 4 1.34 -8.50 31.94
N VAL A 5 0.26 -8.58 31.16
CA VAL A 5 0.20 -9.46 29.98
C VAL A 5 1.20 -9.01 28.91
N ALA A 6 1.32 -7.70 28.68
CA ALA A 6 2.29 -7.14 27.75
C ALA A 6 3.73 -7.49 28.16
N GLY A 7 4.05 -7.37 29.46
CA GLY A 7 5.34 -7.79 30.01
C GLY A 7 5.62 -9.28 29.84
N LEU A 8 4.64 -10.15 30.06
CA LEU A 8 4.77 -11.60 29.84
C LEU A 8 5.00 -11.96 28.37
N LEU A 9 4.42 -11.18 27.44
CA LEU A 9 4.59 -11.37 26.00
C LEU A 9 5.85 -10.70 25.45
N GLY A 10 6.55 -9.87 26.23
CA GLY A 10 7.66 -9.05 25.73
C GLY A 10 7.23 -8.06 24.65
N ALA A 11 5.99 -7.54 24.75
CA ALA A 11 5.40 -6.61 23.78
C ALA A 11 5.11 -5.25 24.43
N PRO A 12 5.18 -4.13 23.68
CA PRO A 12 4.73 -2.83 24.19
C PRO A 12 3.25 -2.85 24.57
N GLU A 13 2.87 -2.20 25.67
CA GLU A 13 1.48 -2.16 26.14
C GLU A 13 0.57 -1.50 25.10
N GLU A 14 1.04 -0.45 24.44
CA GLU A 14 0.34 0.27 23.39
C GLU A 14 0.06 -0.62 22.18
N ALA A 15 1.01 -1.49 21.81
CA ALA A 15 0.85 -2.42 20.71
C ALA A 15 -0.20 -3.49 21.04
N LEU A 16 -0.17 -4.04 22.25
CA LEU A 16 -1.17 -5.02 22.69
C LEU A 16 -2.57 -4.38 22.77
N ARG A 17 -2.68 -3.16 23.31
CA ARG A 17 -3.92 -2.39 23.36
C ARG A 17 -4.50 -2.15 21.96
N MET A 18 -3.63 -1.79 21.00
CA MET A 18 -4.01 -1.58 19.61
C MET A 18 -4.56 -2.85 18.98
N ILE A 19 -3.86 -3.98 19.13
CA ILE A 19 -4.29 -5.28 18.60
C ILE A 19 -5.66 -5.67 19.16
N LEU A 20 -5.84 -5.60 20.48
CA LEU A 20 -7.12 -5.91 21.13
C LEU A 20 -8.25 -5.01 20.64
N SER A 21 -7.96 -3.73 20.40
CA SER A 21 -8.94 -2.77 19.88
C SER A 21 -9.32 -3.06 18.42
N VAL A 22 -8.36 -3.50 17.59
CA VAL A 22 -8.64 -3.96 16.23
C VAL A 22 -9.45 -5.26 16.26
N TRP A 23 -9.15 -6.20 17.17
CA TRP A 23 -9.93 -7.42 17.34
C TRP A 23 -11.37 -7.14 17.79
N ALA A 24 -11.57 -6.13 18.64
CA ALA A 24 -12.90 -5.69 19.09
C ALA A 24 -13.81 -5.23 17.95
N VAL A 25 -13.27 -4.90 16.77
CA VAL A 25 -14.08 -4.58 15.57
C VAL A 25 -15.02 -5.72 15.20
N ILE A 26 -14.64 -6.99 15.41
CA ILE A 26 -15.49 -8.15 15.09
C ILE A 26 -16.73 -8.19 16.00
N PRO A 27 -16.64 -8.23 17.35
CA PRO A 27 -17.83 -8.21 18.21
C PRO A 27 -18.63 -6.91 18.09
N ILE A 28 -17.99 -5.74 17.89
CA ILE A 28 -18.70 -4.48 17.61
C ILE A 28 -19.52 -4.61 16.32
N SER A 29 -18.94 -5.17 15.26
CA SER A 29 -19.64 -5.42 14.01
C SER A 29 -20.75 -6.45 14.16
N HIS A 30 -20.57 -7.47 15.00
CA HIS A 30 -21.63 -8.43 15.28
C HIS A 30 -22.84 -7.74 15.92
N PHE A 31 -22.60 -6.90 16.92
CA PHE A 31 -23.64 -6.07 17.52
C PHE A 31 -24.28 -5.13 16.50
N HIS A 32 -23.47 -4.48 15.65
CA HIS A 32 -23.96 -3.62 14.57
C HIS A 32 -24.94 -4.38 13.67
N HIS A 33 -24.60 -5.60 13.24
CA HIS A 33 -25.47 -6.42 12.38
C HIS A 33 -26.79 -6.81 13.04
N LEU A 34 -26.75 -7.18 14.32
CA LEU A 34 -27.93 -7.63 15.04
C LEU A 34 -28.92 -6.49 15.32
N PHE A 35 -28.43 -5.31 15.68
CA PHE A 35 -29.28 -4.27 16.27
C PHE A 35 -29.34 -2.96 15.50
N ILE A 36 -28.32 -2.65 14.69
CA ILE A 36 -28.09 -1.31 14.14
C ILE A 36 -28.20 -1.29 12.61
N ALA A 37 -27.73 -2.30 11.89
CA ALA A 37 -27.66 -2.33 10.42
C ALA A 37 -29.03 -2.20 9.72
N LYS A 38 -30.13 -2.44 10.44
CA LYS A 38 -31.52 -2.30 9.94
C LYS A 38 -32.18 -0.97 10.36
N ARG A 39 -31.50 -0.16 11.17
CA ARG A 39 -31.96 1.15 11.62
C ARG A 39 -31.74 2.21 10.53
N PRO A 40 -32.42 3.36 10.61
CA PRO A 40 -32.14 4.52 9.76
C PRO A 40 -30.65 4.85 9.70
N ILE A 41 -30.18 5.39 8.56
CA ILE A 41 -28.76 5.70 8.32
C ILE A 41 -28.17 6.59 9.43
N ARG A 42 -28.94 7.55 9.96
CA ARG A 42 -28.48 8.42 11.05
C ARG A 42 -28.17 7.66 12.34
N ASP A 43 -28.98 6.66 12.69
CA ASP A 43 -28.75 5.83 13.87
C ASP A 43 -27.48 4.99 13.69
N GLN A 44 -27.26 4.46 12.48
CA GLN A 44 -26.03 3.76 12.13
C GLN A 44 -24.82 4.68 12.26
N GLN A 45 -24.89 5.91 11.73
CA GLN A 45 -23.82 6.91 11.82
C GLN A 45 -23.49 7.27 13.28
N ILE A 46 -24.49 7.47 14.13
CA ILE A 46 -24.29 7.75 15.56
C ILE A 46 -23.58 6.57 16.24
N PHE A 47 -24.05 5.34 16.02
CA PHE A 47 -23.38 4.15 16.58
C PHE A 47 -21.93 4.05 16.12
N ILE A 48 -21.68 4.23 14.81
CA ILE A 48 -20.33 4.14 14.23
C ILE A 48 -19.40 5.18 14.86
N LEU A 49 -19.88 6.43 14.98
CA LEU A 49 -19.15 7.52 15.61
C LEU A 49 -18.81 7.18 17.07
N LEU A 50 -19.79 6.75 17.86
CA LEU A 50 -19.58 6.44 19.28
C LEU A 50 -18.60 5.26 19.46
N ALA A 51 -18.75 4.19 18.67
CA ALA A 51 -17.85 3.06 18.71
C ALA A 51 -16.41 3.47 18.35
N GLY A 52 -16.23 4.30 17.31
CA GLY A 52 -14.92 4.79 16.91
C GLY A 52 -14.29 5.73 17.95
N LEU A 53 -15.08 6.61 18.57
CA LEU A 53 -14.63 7.47 19.67
C LEU A 53 -14.14 6.65 20.87
N VAL A 54 -14.89 5.61 21.25
CA VAL A 54 -14.48 4.70 22.33
C VAL A 54 -13.16 4.00 21.99
N LEU A 55 -13.03 3.43 20.78
CA LEU A 55 -11.78 2.78 20.36
C LEU A 55 -10.60 3.76 20.37
N CYS A 56 -10.79 4.99 19.88
CA CYS A 56 -9.74 6.01 19.91
C CYS A 56 -9.38 6.41 21.35
N PHE A 57 -10.37 6.65 22.21
CA PHE A 57 -10.13 7.06 23.58
C PHE A 57 -9.42 5.97 24.38
N VAL A 58 -9.76 4.70 24.17
CA VAL A 58 -9.04 3.56 24.78
C VAL A 58 -7.56 3.57 24.37
N ASN A 59 -7.25 3.84 23.09
CA ASN A 59 -5.88 3.79 22.60
C ASN A 59 -5.05 5.05 22.89
N PHE A 60 -5.68 6.22 22.88
CA PHE A 60 -4.96 7.51 22.83
C PHE A 60 -5.40 8.49 23.92
N GLY A 61 -6.38 8.13 24.75
CA GLY A 61 -6.95 9.00 25.77
C GLY A 61 -7.42 10.34 25.19
N TRP A 62 -7.09 11.43 25.88
CA TRP A 62 -7.43 12.80 25.49
C TRP A 62 -6.82 13.26 24.17
N SER A 63 -5.77 12.58 23.67
CA SER A 63 -5.21 12.87 22.34
C SER A 63 -6.20 12.57 21.21
N THR A 64 -7.30 11.85 21.49
CA THR A 64 -8.44 11.68 20.58
C THR A 64 -9.03 13.02 20.12
N THR A 65 -8.87 14.10 20.89
CA THR A 65 -9.32 15.44 20.51
C THR A 65 -8.69 15.94 19.21
N HIS A 66 -7.46 15.55 18.87
CA HIS A 66 -6.85 15.88 17.58
C HIS A 66 -7.64 15.35 16.39
N LEU A 67 -8.19 14.14 16.50
CA LEU A 67 -9.02 13.53 15.48
C LEU A 67 -10.36 14.26 15.37
N ILE A 68 -10.97 14.63 16.51
CA ILE A 68 -12.23 15.39 16.56
C ILE A 68 -12.04 16.76 15.89
N PHE A 69 -10.99 17.49 16.24
CA PHE A 69 -10.71 18.81 15.65
C PHE A 69 -10.49 18.71 14.15
N SER A 70 -9.87 17.64 13.65
CA SER A 70 -9.72 17.44 12.21
C SER A 70 -11.01 17.08 11.49
N SER A 71 -11.90 16.31 12.13
CA SER A 71 -13.25 16.10 11.60
C SER A 71 -14.03 17.41 11.48
N LEU A 72 -13.93 18.28 12.50
CA LEU A 72 -14.54 19.60 12.47
C LEU A 72 -13.90 20.50 11.41
N ALA A 73 -12.57 20.49 11.28
CA ALA A 73 -11.86 21.24 10.24
C ALA A 73 -12.28 20.78 8.83
N CYS A 74 -12.47 19.48 8.62
CA CYS A 74 -12.99 18.95 7.36
C CYS A 74 -14.41 19.46 7.07
N TRP A 75 -15.29 19.44 8.08
CA TRP A 75 -16.64 19.97 7.93
C TRP A 75 -16.64 21.48 7.63
N VAL A 76 -15.87 22.29 8.37
CA VAL A 76 -15.76 23.73 8.12
C VAL A 76 -15.20 24.01 6.72
N LEU A 77 -14.19 23.26 6.29
CA LEU A 77 -13.61 23.41 4.95
C LEU A 77 -14.65 23.12 3.86
N LEU A 78 -15.39 22.02 3.96
CA LEU A 78 -16.43 21.67 2.99
C LEU A 78 -17.63 22.61 3.06
N LEU A 79 -17.99 23.11 4.25
CA LEU A 79 -19.06 24.09 4.42
C LEU A 79 -18.69 25.43 3.77
N SER A 80 -17.44 25.87 3.93
CA SER A 80 -16.99 27.20 3.50
C SER A 80 -16.60 27.23 2.01
N LEU A 81 -15.89 26.20 1.55
CA LEU A 81 -15.30 26.17 0.20
C LEU A 81 -15.92 25.11 -0.71
N GLY A 82 -16.71 24.18 -0.15
CA GLY A 82 -17.23 23.03 -0.88
C GLY A 82 -16.13 22.28 -1.63
N GLY A 83 -16.46 21.86 -2.85
CA GLY A 83 -15.50 21.31 -3.81
C GLY A 83 -14.89 22.36 -4.74
N SER A 84 -14.49 23.53 -4.24
CA SER A 84 -13.75 24.53 -5.06
C SER A 84 -12.31 24.07 -5.37
N ALA A 85 -11.64 24.72 -6.32
CA ALA A 85 -10.24 24.39 -6.63
C ALA A 85 -9.31 24.65 -5.42
N ASP A 86 -9.62 25.67 -4.62
CA ASP A 86 -8.84 26.07 -3.45
C ASP A 86 -8.97 25.10 -2.28
N SER A 87 -10.09 24.35 -2.19
CA SER A 87 -10.29 23.41 -1.08
C SER A 87 -9.29 22.25 -1.12
N VAL A 88 -8.79 21.87 -2.29
CA VAL A 88 -7.82 20.78 -2.45
C VAL A 88 -6.45 21.11 -1.83
N PRO A 89 -5.74 22.19 -2.22
CA PRO A 89 -4.47 22.54 -1.59
C PRO A 89 -4.65 22.88 -0.10
N ILE A 90 -5.76 23.52 0.28
CA ILE A 90 -6.04 23.82 1.70
C ILE A 90 -6.23 22.54 2.51
N ALA A 91 -6.90 21.52 1.98
CA ALA A 91 -7.01 20.22 2.64
C ALA A 91 -5.64 19.58 2.86
N HIS A 92 -4.77 19.61 1.86
CA HIS A 92 -3.40 19.12 2.01
C HIS A 92 -2.66 19.88 3.11
N LEU A 93 -2.72 21.21 3.12
CA LEU A 93 -2.07 22.03 4.14
C LEU A 93 -2.58 21.74 5.56
N ILE A 94 -3.91 21.67 5.75
CA ILE A 94 -4.50 21.45 7.08
C ILE A 94 -4.18 20.04 7.58
N PHE A 95 -4.49 19.00 6.81
CA PHE A 95 -4.41 17.62 7.31
C PHE A 95 -2.97 17.07 7.29
N MET A 96 -2.19 17.36 6.23
CA MET A 96 -0.78 17.00 6.23
C MET A 96 -0.02 17.84 7.26
N GLY A 97 -0.31 19.14 7.37
CA GLY A 97 0.31 20.02 8.34
C GLY A 97 0.06 19.57 9.78
N HIS A 98 -1.17 19.17 10.12
CA HIS A 98 -1.48 18.63 11.45
C HIS A 98 -0.81 17.28 11.70
N LEU A 99 -0.74 16.39 10.70
CA LEU A 99 0.00 15.13 10.83
C LEU A 99 1.49 15.37 11.09
N LEU A 100 2.12 16.23 10.29
CA LEU A 100 3.54 16.59 10.42
C LEU A 100 3.82 17.28 11.76
N TRP A 101 2.97 18.22 12.18
CA TRP A 101 3.06 18.79 13.52
C TRP A 101 2.95 17.73 14.61
N GLY A 102 2.06 16.75 14.44
CA GLY A 102 1.92 15.61 15.33
C GLY A 102 3.22 14.82 15.44
N TYR A 103 3.82 14.42 14.31
CA TYR A 103 5.11 13.75 14.31
C TYR A 103 6.20 14.59 14.98
N TYR A 104 6.27 15.89 14.72
CA TYR A 104 7.24 16.76 15.39
C TYR A 104 7.07 16.79 16.91
N LYS A 105 5.84 16.65 17.41
CA LYS A 105 5.54 16.67 18.85
C LYS A 105 5.64 15.30 19.53
N THR A 106 5.45 14.21 18.81
CA THR A 106 5.35 12.87 19.39
C THR A 106 6.49 11.92 18.99
N ALA A 107 7.30 12.27 18.00
CA ALA A 107 8.36 11.37 17.52
C ALA A 107 9.42 11.15 18.59
N THR A 108 9.70 9.89 18.89
CA THR A 108 10.88 9.46 19.63
C THR A 108 11.93 8.88 18.68
N GLU A 109 12.98 8.31 19.25
CA GLU A 109 14.03 7.64 18.47
C GLU A 109 13.61 6.25 17.96
N ASN A 110 12.52 5.69 18.51
CA ASN A 110 11.96 4.39 18.16
C ASN A 110 10.58 4.59 17.48
N TYR A 111 10.01 3.50 16.96
CA TYR A 111 8.66 3.53 16.42
C TYR A 111 7.60 3.63 17.54
N ASP A 112 6.85 4.72 17.56
CA ASP A 112 5.80 4.98 18.55
C ASP A 112 4.39 4.69 18.04
N ILE A 113 3.55 4.14 18.92
CA ILE A 113 2.11 4.02 18.70
C ILE A 113 1.44 5.16 19.48
N SER A 114 0.97 6.17 18.76
CA SER A 114 0.31 7.33 19.36
C SER A 114 -0.94 7.72 18.55
N TRP A 115 -1.61 8.82 18.90
CA TRP A 115 -2.76 9.32 18.14
C TRP A 115 -2.42 9.55 16.66
N THR A 116 -1.15 9.79 16.31
CA THR A 116 -0.68 9.93 14.93
C THR A 116 -0.83 8.64 14.12
N THR A 117 -0.85 7.46 14.75
CA THR A 117 -1.07 6.16 14.09
C THR A 117 -2.46 6.06 13.47
N ALA A 118 -3.50 6.50 14.18
CA ALA A 118 -4.85 6.60 13.62
C ALA A 118 -4.99 7.82 12.69
N TYR A 119 -4.33 8.92 13.08
CA TYR A 119 -4.42 10.17 12.34
C TYR A 119 -3.82 10.10 10.94
N CYS A 120 -2.74 9.35 10.71
CA CYS A 120 -2.13 9.26 9.38
C CYS A 120 -3.12 8.70 8.34
N VAL A 121 -3.99 7.78 8.73
CA VAL A 121 -5.09 7.26 7.91
C VAL A 121 -6.20 8.31 7.74
N MET A 122 -6.58 8.99 8.84
CA MET A 122 -7.59 10.06 8.82
C MET A 122 -7.17 11.24 7.93
N CYS A 123 -5.88 11.57 7.90
CA CYS A 123 -5.29 12.59 7.04
C CYS A 123 -5.57 12.28 5.57
N LEU A 124 -5.21 11.08 5.09
CA LEU A 124 -5.49 10.66 3.72
C LEU A 124 -7.00 10.55 3.45
N ARG A 125 -7.79 10.14 4.45
CA ARG A 125 -9.25 10.05 4.37
C ARG A 125 -9.89 11.41 4.11
N TYR A 126 -9.50 12.46 4.83
CA TYR A 126 -10.09 13.79 4.68
C TYR A 126 -9.54 14.57 3.49
N ILE A 127 -8.25 14.42 3.17
CA ILE A 127 -7.74 14.92 1.88
C ILE A 127 -8.50 14.26 0.73
N GLY A 128 -8.65 12.93 0.78
CA GLY A 128 -9.40 12.18 -0.22
C GLY A 128 -10.85 12.65 -0.34
N LEU A 129 -11.56 12.82 0.77
CA LEU A 129 -12.94 13.32 0.78
C LEU A 129 -13.07 14.70 0.12
N VAL A 130 -12.20 15.65 0.46
CA VAL A 130 -12.27 17.00 -0.13
C VAL A 130 -12.02 16.94 -1.63
N VAL A 131 -11.06 16.13 -2.06
CA VAL A 131 -10.77 15.88 -3.47
C VAL A 131 -11.95 15.21 -4.18
N ASP A 132 -12.60 14.24 -3.55
CA ASP A 132 -13.77 13.55 -4.11
C ASP A 132 -14.97 14.51 -4.28
N VAL A 133 -15.18 15.44 -3.33
CA VAL A 133 -16.22 16.48 -3.44
C VAL A 133 -15.89 17.49 -4.54
N TYR A 134 -14.61 17.88 -4.69
CA TYR A 134 -14.14 18.70 -5.81
C TYR A 134 -14.42 18.01 -7.16
N ASP A 135 -14.06 16.74 -7.28
CA ASP A 135 -14.27 15.92 -8.46
C ASP A 135 -15.77 15.78 -8.78
N GLY A 136 -16.63 15.61 -7.77
CA GLY A 136 -18.08 15.52 -7.92
C GLY A 136 -18.72 16.72 -8.62
N ARG A 137 -18.13 17.92 -8.50
CA ARG A 137 -18.60 19.12 -9.22
C ARG A 137 -18.22 19.14 -10.70
N LYS A 138 -17.22 18.33 -11.08
CA LYS A 138 -16.66 18.26 -12.44
C LYS A 138 -16.85 16.88 -13.07
N MET A 139 -17.87 16.14 -12.62
CA MET A 139 -18.12 14.74 -12.99
C MET A 139 -18.01 14.44 -14.49
N ASN A 140 -18.52 15.35 -15.33
CA ASN A 140 -18.55 15.19 -16.78
C ASN A 140 -17.15 15.32 -17.42
N GLN A 141 -16.22 16.02 -16.78
CA GLN A 141 -14.85 16.25 -17.24
C GLN A 141 -13.86 15.23 -16.67
N LEU A 142 -14.28 14.43 -15.69
CA LEU A 142 -13.42 13.43 -15.07
C LEU A 142 -13.14 12.26 -16.02
N ARG A 143 -11.90 11.76 -15.95
CA ARG A 143 -11.54 10.49 -16.57
C ARG A 143 -12.30 9.34 -15.89
N PRO A 144 -12.68 8.28 -16.63
CA PRO A 144 -13.48 7.18 -16.08
C PRO A 144 -12.91 6.58 -14.79
N GLU A 145 -11.58 6.50 -14.67
CA GLU A 145 -10.94 5.93 -13.48
C GLU A 145 -11.08 6.73 -12.19
N LEU A 146 -11.45 8.03 -12.25
CA LEU A 146 -11.64 8.91 -11.10
C LEU A 146 -13.13 9.05 -10.72
N LYS A 147 -14.03 8.76 -11.67
CA LYS A 147 -15.48 8.92 -11.49
C LYS A 147 -16.04 8.09 -10.34
N ARG A 148 -15.45 6.93 -10.05
CA ARG A 148 -15.96 6.00 -9.02
C ARG A 148 -15.97 6.62 -7.62
N ASP A 149 -14.94 7.40 -7.29
CA ASP A 149 -14.74 7.93 -5.94
C ASP A 149 -15.33 9.35 -5.77
N ALA A 150 -15.63 10.04 -6.87
CA ALA A 150 -16.24 11.36 -6.88
C ALA A 150 -17.57 11.43 -6.09
N VAL A 151 -17.71 12.49 -5.29
CA VAL A 151 -18.84 12.71 -4.37
C VAL A 151 -19.68 13.89 -4.86
N ALA A 152 -20.82 13.59 -5.48
CA ALA A 152 -21.72 14.62 -6.01
C ALA A 152 -22.40 15.44 -4.91
N LYS A 153 -22.80 14.79 -3.81
CA LYS A 153 -23.45 15.43 -2.66
C LYS A 153 -22.50 15.44 -1.46
N SER A 154 -22.09 16.65 -1.04
CA SER A 154 -21.23 16.84 0.13
C SER A 154 -21.87 16.25 1.39
N PRO A 155 -21.09 15.57 2.25
CA PRO A 155 -21.58 15.04 3.52
C PRO A 155 -21.94 16.15 4.51
N ASP A 156 -22.88 15.86 5.43
CA ASP A 156 -23.14 16.70 6.60
C ASP A 156 -22.15 16.41 7.74
N LEU A 157 -22.23 17.17 8.84
CA LEU A 157 -21.29 17.01 9.96
C LEU A 157 -21.32 15.60 10.57
N LEU A 158 -22.51 15.02 10.75
CA LEU A 158 -22.66 13.68 11.32
C LEU A 158 -22.03 12.62 10.40
N GLU A 159 -22.24 12.73 9.09
CA GLU A 159 -21.63 11.83 8.12
C GLU A 159 -20.10 11.96 8.09
N ILE A 160 -19.55 13.17 8.17
CA ILE A 160 -18.08 13.41 8.25
C ILE A 160 -17.49 12.81 9.53
N LEU A 161 -18.18 12.98 10.67
CA LEU A 161 -17.77 12.41 11.95
C LEU A 161 -17.83 10.89 11.93
N ALA A 162 -18.93 10.29 11.46
CA ALA A 162 -19.06 8.83 11.38
C ALA A 162 -18.09 8.20 10.37
N PHE A 163 -17.82 8.88 9.25
CA PHE A 163 -16.80 8.44 8.29
C PHE A 163 -15.38 8.55 8.85
N GLY A 164 -15.09 9.66 9.54
CA GLY A 164 -13.85 9.88 10.26
C GLY A 164 -13.58 8.83 11.32
N PHE A 165 -14.53 8.65 12.24
CA PHE A 165 -14.49 7.70 13.33
C PHE A 165 -15.07 6.34 12.96
N ASN A 166 -14.99 5.93 11.70
CA ASN A 166 -15.45 4.60 11.31
C ASN A 166 -14.66 3.53 12.06
N TYR A 167 -15.29 2.88 13.04
CA TYR A 167 -14.64 1.95 13.98
C TYR A 167 -13.91 0.80 13.26
N THR A 168 -14.34 0.44 12.04
CA THR A 168 -13.71 -0.61 11.24
C THR A 168 -12.36 -0.23 10.65
N THR A 169 -12.07 1.07 10.50
CA THR A 169 -10.93 1.59 9.73
C THR A 169 -10.18 2.73 10.41
N ILE A 170 -10.58 3.15 11.62
CA ILE A 170 -10.02 4.34 12.28
C ILE A 170 -8.61 4.11 12.85
N LEU A 171 -8.33 2.93 13.41
CA LEU A 171 -7.10 2.69 14.16
C LEU A 171 -5.86 2.52 13.27
N VAL A 172 -5.96 1.66 12.26
CA VAL A 172 -4.83 1.25 11.40
C VAL A 172 -5.19 1.26 9.90
N GLY A 173 -6.33 1.87 9.55
CA GLY A 173 -6.91 1.76 8.22
C GLY A 173 -7.68 0.46 8.03
N PRO A 174 -7.99 0.09 6.78
CA PRO A 174 -7.57 0.76 5.55
C PRO A 174 -8.19 2.15 5.31
N GLN A 175 -7.56 2.93 4.42
CA GLN A 175 -8.15 4.13 3.85
C GLN A 175 -9.17 3.72 2.76
N VAL A 176 -10.40 4.25 2.84
CA VAL A 176 -11.47 3.99 1.87
C VAL A 176 -12.21 5.28 1.51
N PRO A 177 -12.75 5.42 0.29
CA PRO A 177 -13.52 6.60 -0.13
C PRO A 177 -14.91 6.65 0.51
N LEU A 178 -15.51 7.84 0.61
CA LEU A 178 -16.83 8.04 1.22
C LEU A 178 -17.93 7.24 0.53
N ASN A 179 -17.87 7.10 -0.80
CA ASN A 179 -18.87 6.32 -1.54
C ASN A 179 -18.91 4.84 -1.09
N ARG A 180 -17.79 4.26 -0.65
CA ARG A 180 -17.77 2.92 -0.06
C ARG A 180 -18.45 2.88 1.30
N PHE A 181 -18.21 3.89 2.13
CA PHE A 181 -18.88 4.04 3.42
C PHE A 181 -20.41 4.18 3.23
N ARG A 182 -20.85 5.00 2.27
CA ARG A 182 -22.27 5.13 1.89
C ARG A 182 -22.88 3.81 1.39
N ALA A 183 -22.19 3.09 0.51
CA ALA A 183 -22.62 1.78 0.02
C ALA A 183 -22.78 0.76 1.17
N TRP A 184 -21.88 0.82 2.17
CA TRP A 184 -21.99 -0.01 3.36
C TRP A 184 -23.25 0.33 4.19
N LEU A 185 -23.48 1.61 4.49
CA LEU A 185 -24.67 2.07 5.23
C LEU A 185 -25.99 1.78 4.49
N ASN A 186 -25.98 1.81 3.16
CA ASN A 186 -27.13 1.47 2.32
C ASN A 186 -27.44 -0.04 2.31
N GLY A 187 -26.53 -0.87 2.82
CA GLY A 187 -26.74 -2.31 2.92
C GLY A 187 -26.37 -3.08 1.65
N ASP A 188 -25.55 -2.54 0.74
CA ASP A 188 -25.14 -3.22 -0.52
C ASP A 188 -24.45 -4.57 -0.27
N HIS A 189 -23.84 -4.70 0.90
CA HIS A 189 -23.16 -5.90 1.39
C HIS A 189 -24.12 -6.98 1.93
N LEU A 190 -25.39 -6.64 2.17
CA LEU A 190 -26.38 -7.56 2.70
C LEU A 190 -26.92 -8.47 1.59
N GLY A 191 -27.33 -9.68 1.99
CA GLY A 191 -28.07 -10.60 1.13
C GLY A 191 -29.55 -10.21 1.00
N GLU A 192 -30.31 -10.99 0.23
CA GLU A 192 -31.75 -10.74 -0.04
C GLU A 192 -32.59 -10.61 1.25
N LYS A 193 -32.24 -11.37 2.29
CA LYS A 193 -32.91 -11.35 3.59
C LYS A 193 -32.47 -10.21 4.52
N LYS A 194 -31.70 -9.23 3.99
CA LYS A 194 -31.05 -8.17 4.78
C LYS A 194 -30.19 -8.72 5.93
N GLU A 195 -29.57 -9.87 5.70
CA GLU A 195 -28.58 -10.50 6.58
C GLU A 195 -27.19 -10.35 5.98
N ILE A 196 -26.15 -10.40 6.82
CA ILE A 196 -24.80 -10.43 6.29
C ILE A 196 -24.60 -11.70 5.45
N ARG A 197 -24.00 -11.52 4.28
CA ARG A 197 -23.67 -12.63 3.38
C ARG A 197 -22.78 -13.65 4.10
N LYS A 198 -23.21 -14.91 4.11
CA LYS A 198 -22.55 -16.01 4.85
C LYS A 198 -21.08 -16.22 4.46
N SER A 199 -20.70 -15.86 3.23
CA SER A 199 -19.31 -15.97 2.76
C SER A 199 -18.34 -15.02 3.48
N SER A 200 -18.83 -13.97 4.14
CA SER A 200 -17.99 -13.04 4.92
C SER A 200 -17.27 -13.74 6.07
N ILE A 201 -17.93 -14.69 6.74
CA ILE A 201 -17.40 -15.36 7.94
C ILE A 201 -16.13 -16.15 7.63
N PRO A 202 -16.12 -17.11 6.68
CA PRO A 202 -14.91 -17.87 6.38
C PRO A 202 -13.78 -16.98 5.82
N GLU A 203 -14.11 -15.92 5.07
CA GLU A 203 -13.11 -14.98 4.54
C GLU A 203 -12.50 -14.12 5.66
N ALA A 204 -13.30 -13.63 6.61
CA ALA A 204 -12.82 -12.90 7.79
C ALA A 204 -11.98 -13.80 8.70
N MET A 205 -12.43 -15.04 8.94
CA MET A 205 -11.68 -16.03 9.73
C MET A 205 -10.33 -16.36 9.07
N ASN A 206 -10.30 -16.52 7.74
CA ASN A 206 -9.05 -16.75 7.03
C ASN A 206 -8.06 -15.60 7.24
N ARG A 207 -8.51 -14.34 7.07
CA ARG A 207 -7.67 -13.16 7.33
C ARG A 207 -7.18 -13.11 8.77
N PHE A 208 -8.06 -13.38 9.73
CA PHE A 208 -7.70 -13.40 11.15
C PHE A 208 -6.64 -14.46 11.47
N ILE A 209 -6.82 -15.70 11.01
CA ILE A 209 -5.88 -16.81 11.25
C ILE A 209 -4.52 -16.51 10.62
N VAL A 210 -4.49 -16.03 9.37
CA VAL A 210 -3.23 -15.66 8.70
C VAL A 210 -2.57 -14.50 9.43
N GLY A 211 -3.33 -13.48 9.87
CA GLY A 211 -2.82 -12.39 10.71
C GLY A 211 -2.20 -12.90 12.01
N PHE A 212 -2.81 -13.90 12.64
CA PHE A 212 -2.28 -14.55 13.84
C PHE A 212 -0.96 -15.28 13.57
N ILE A 213 -0.83 -15.98 12.44
CA ILE A 213 0.43 -16.60 12.03
C ILE A 213 1.54 -15.54 11.88
N TYR A 214 1.26 -14.41 11.24
CA TYR A 214 2.26 -13.34 11.07
C TYR A 214 2.67 -12.67 12.40
N ILE A 215 1.77 -12.48 13.37
CA ILE A 215 2.18 -11.92 14.67
C ILE A 215 3.04 -12.92 15.45
N VAL A 216 2.77 -14.22 15.34
CA VAL A 216 3.64 -15.25 15.93
C VAL A 216 5.02 -15.25 15.27
N ILE A 217 5.09 -15.18 13.93
CA ILE A 217 6.36 -15.04 13.19
C ILE A 217 7.13 -13.80 13.66
N HIS A 218 6.44 -12.67 13.85
CA HIS A 218 7.06 -11.45 14.36
C HIS A 218 7.61 -11.65 15.78
N GLN A 219 6.77 -12.14 16.70
CA GLN A 219 7.12 -12.29 18.11
C GLN A 219 8.29 -13.26 18.33
N VAL A 220 8.23 -14.44 17.68
CA VAL A 220 9.31 -15.44 17.74
C VAL A 220 10.54 -14.96 16.98
N GLY A 221 10.34 -14.31 15.83
CA GLY A 221 11.45 -13.77 15.05
C GLY A 221 12.24 -12.70 15.81
N CYS A 222 11.57 -11.78 16.50
CA CYS A 222 12.22 -10.72 17.27
C CYS A 222 12.96 -11.24 18.52
N SER A 223 12.59 -12.41 19.06
CA SER A 223 13.38 -13.02 20.15
C SER A 223 14.69 -13.64 19.67
N ILE A 224 14.83 -13.86 18.35
CA ILE A 224 16.04 -14.41 17.72
C ILE A 224 16.88 -13.29 17.08
N ILE A 225 16.24 -12.42 16.28
CA ILE A 225 16.89 -11.32 15.56
C ILE A 225 16.17 -10.02 15.92
N SER A 226 16.59 -9.39 17.01
CA SER A 226 16.06 -8.11 17.47
C SER A 226 16.67 -6.92 16.71
N ASP A 227 16.07 -5.75 16.85
CA ASP A 227 16.64 -4.50 16.31
C ASP A 227 18.03 -4.20 16.89
N GLN A 228 18.23 -4.52 18.18
CA GLN A 228 19.52 -4.35 18.85
C GLN A 228 20.59 -5.33 18.33
N TYR A 229 20.18 -6.54 17.91
CA TYR A 229 21.11 -7.53 17.36
C TYR A 229 21.90 -6.99 16.17
N LEU A 230 21.24 -6.23 15.29
CA LEU A 230 21.88 -5.64 14.11
C LEU A 230 23.02 -4.67 14.45
N ASN A 231 23.05 -4.13 15.66
CA ASN A 231 24.10 -3.23 16.14
C ASN A 231 25.06 -3.89 17.15
N SER A 232 24.98 -5.21 17.32
CA SER A 232 25.85 -5.98 18.23
C SER A 232 27.19 -6.34 17.58
N SER A 233 28.22 -6.58 18.41
CA SER A 233 29.50 -7.13 17.93
C SER A 233 29.32 -8.47 17.22
N GLU A 234 28.42 -9.33 17.75
CA GLU A 234 28.13 -10.64 17.17
C GLU A 234 27.65 -10.53 15.70
N PHE A 235 26.79 -9.56 15.40
CA PHE A 235 26.37 -9.30 14.01
C PHE A 235 27.54 -8.85 13.14
N TYR A 236 28.40 -7.96 13.64
CA TYR A 236 29.53 -7.44 12.86
C TYR A 236 30.66 -8.46 12.64
N GLU A 237 30.79 -9.45 13.53
CA GLU A 237 31.73 -10.57 13.40
C GLU A 237 31.26 -11.63 12.37
N ARG A 238 29.97 -11.61 11.96
CA ARG A 238 29.48 -12.50 10.91
C ARG A 238 30.16 -12.20 9.57
N SER A 239 30.30 -13.26 8.76
CA SER A 239 30.79 -13.11 7.39
C SER A 239 29.91 -12.14 6.58
N PHE A 240 30.50 -11.53 5.56
CA PHE A 240 29.82 -10.54 4.72
C PHE A 240 28.45 -11.03 4.21
N PHE A 241 28.39 -12.22 3.61
CA PHE A 241 27.14 -12.79 3.11
C PHE A 241 26.14 -13.13 4.22
N MET A 242 26.61 -13.51 5.41
CA MET A 242 25.71 -13.80 6.53
C MET A 242 25.03 -12.54 7.08
N ARG A 243 25.74 -11.40 7.13
CA ARG A 243 25.13 -10.12 7.50
C ARG A 243 23.96 -9.76 6.57
N TRP A 244 24.14 -9.96 5.27
CA TRP A 244 23.07 -9.79 4.28
C TRP A 244 21.86 -10.72 4.52
N THR A 245 22.12 -12.01 4.71
CA THR A 245 21.06 -12.99 4.99
C THR A 245 20.29 -12.63 6.24
N VAL A 246 20.98 -12.24 7.31
CA VAL A 246 20.37 -11.78 8.57
C VAL A 246 19.49 -10.55 8.33
N CYS A 247 19.97 -9.53 7.61
CA CYS A 247 19.16 -8.35 7.30
C CYS A 247 17.91 -8.68 6.47
N ALA A 248 18.02 -9.59 5.50
CA ALA A 248 16.88 -10.04 4.70
C ALA A 248 15.82 -10.76 5.56
N ILE A 249 16.26 -11.65 6.47
CA ILE A 249 15.36 -12.36 7.39
C ILE A 249 14.75 -11.39 8.41
N TRP A 250 15.57 -10.51 9.01
CA TRP A 250 15.12 -9.47 9.93
C TRP A 250 14.05 -8.59 9.30
N ALA A 251 14.23 -8.12 8.07
CA ALA A 251 13.23 -7.28 7.41
C ALA A 251 11.89 -8.01 7.24
N ARG A 252 11.90 -9.32 6.96
CA ARG A 252 10.69 -10.15 6.88
C ARG A 252 10.01 -10.28 8.25
N ILE A 253 10.78 -10.50 9.31
CA ILE A 253 10.29 -10.54 10.70
C ILE A 253 9.66 -9.19 11.07
N MET A 254 10.34 -8.08 10.77
CA MET A 254 9.88 -6.74 11.10
C MET A 254 8.63 -6.32 10.33
N LEU A 255 8.52 -6.68 9.05
CA LEU A 255 7.34 -6.38 8.26
C LEU A 255 6.12 -7.24 8.63
N SER A 256 6.34 -8.38 9.29
CA SER A 256 5.25 -9.29 9.70
C SER A 256 4.28 -8.64 10.70
N LYS A 257 4.73 -7.69 11.55
CA LYS A 257 3.81 -6.94 12.43
C LYS A 257 2.81 -6.09 11.66
N TYR A 258 3.24 -5.45 10.58
CA TYR A 258 2.38 -4.64 9.72
C TYR A 258 1.43 -5.51 8.89
N VAL A 259 1.94 -6.62 8.34
CA VAL A 259 1.09 -7.60 7.64
C VAL A 259 0.01 -8.13 8.58
N SER A 260 0.38 -8.50 9.81
CA SER A 260 -0.55 -9.00 10.81
C SER A 260 -1.66 -7.99 11.14
N ILE A 261 -1.30 -6.75 11.50
CA ILE A 261 -2.29 -5.75 11.91
C ILE A 261 -3.22 -5.34 10.75
N PHE A 262 -2.70 -5.32 9.51
CA PHE A 262 -3.53 -5.12 8.32
C PHE A 262 -4.49 -6.28 8.09
N LEU A 263 -4.07 -7.52 8.27
CA LEU A 263 -4.95 -8.69 8.14
C LEU A 263 -6.03 -8.74 9.23
N PHE A 264 -5.72 -8.33 10.46
CA PHE A 264 -6.74 -8.20 11.51
C PHE A 264 -7.76 -7.11 11.19
N SER A 265 -7.31 -5.96 10.69
CA SER A 265 -8.22 -4.90 10.23
C SER A 265 -9.08 -5.36 9.05
N GLU A 266 -8.48 -6.06 8.08
CA GLU A 266 -9.22 -6.66 6.96
C GLU A 266 -10.28 -7.63 7.47
N ALA A 267 -9.97 -8.51 8.42
CA ALA A 267 -10.94 -9.42 9.02
C ALA A 267 -12.14 -8.66 9.61
N GLY A 268 -11.88 -7.59 10.37
CA GLY A 268 -12.92 -6.70 10.89
C GLY A 268 -13.75 -6.03 9.79
N CYS A 269 -13.11 -5.51 8.74
CA CYS A 269 -13.78 -4.90 7.59
C CYS A 269 -14.65 -5.89 6.81
N ILE A 270 -14.18 -7.12 6.60
CA ILE A 270 -14.92 -8.20 5.94
C ILE A 270 -16.14 -8.57 6.78
N TYR A 271 -15.92 -8.82 8.07
CA TYR A 271 -16.99 -9.19 8.98
C TYR A 271 -18.01 -8.06 9.14
N SER A 272 -17.60 -6.79 9.10
CA SER A 272 -18.52 -5.65 9.15
C SER A 272 -19.40 -5.48 7.91
N GLY A 273 -19.00 -6.05 6.76
CA GLY A 273 -19.64 -5.77 5.47
C GLY A 273 -18.91 -4.73 4.60
N LEU A 274 -18.09 -3.85 5.18
CA LEU A 274 -17.43 -2.74 4.48
C LEU A 274 -16.53 -3.20 3.32
N ALA A 275 -15.91 -4.38 3.45
CA ALA A 275 -15.01 -4.93 2.44
C ALA A 275 -15.71 -5.54 1.22
N TYR A 276 -17.05 -5.58 1.19
CA TYR A 276 -17.79 -6.16 0.08
C TYR A 276 -17.47 -5.44 -1.25
N ASN A 277 -17.27 -6.22 -2.31
CA ASN A 277 -16.83 -5.71 -3.61
C ASN A 277 -17.56 -6.42 -4.78
N GLY A 278 -18.81 -6.79 -4.54
CA GLY A 278 -19.69 -7.42 -5.53
C GLY A 278 -19.36 -8.87 -5.84
N LEU A 279 -19.93 -9.37 -6.94
CA LEU A 279 -19.71 -10.73 -7.44
C LEU A 279 -18.60 -10.76 -8.48
N GLU A 280 -17.75 -11.78 -8.40
CA GLU A 280 -16.80 -12.12 -9.45
C GLU A 280 -17.56 -12.65 -10.68
N LYS A 281 -17.42 -11.97 -11.83
CA LYS A 281 -18.16 -12.27 -13.07
C LYS A 281 -18.03 -13.74 -13.52
N ARG A 282 -16.86 -14.36 -13.38
CA ARG A 282 -16.58 -15.71 -13.89
C ARG A 282 -17.02 -16.81 -12.93
N LYS A 283 -16.69 -16.67 -11.64
CA LYS A 283 -16.92 -17.73 -10.63
C LYS A 283 -18.20 -17.55 -9.83
N LYS A 284 -18.94 -16.46 -10.05
CA LYS A 284 -20.11 -16.03 -9.26
C LYS A 284 -19.83 -16.02 -7.74
N ARG A 285 -18.56 -15.78 -7.36
CA ARG A 285 -18.11 -15.74 -5.97
C ARG A 285 -18.19 -14.32 -5.43
N GLU A 286 -18.68 -14.17 -4.22
CA GLU A 286 -18.66 -12.88 -3.52
C GLU A 286 -17.21 -12.46 -3.23
N ARG A 287 -16.90 -11.18 -3.46
CA ARG A 287 -15.58 -10.62 -3.21
C ARG A 287 -15.60 -9.75 -1.97
N TRP A 288 -14.58 -9.93 -1.15
CA TRP A 288 -14.36 -9.27 0.14
C TRP A 288 -13.03 -8.52 0.17
N ASP A 289 -12.56 -8.08 -1.00
CA ASP A 289 -11.26 -7.44 -1.22
C ASP A 289 -11.34 -5.91 -1.29
N GLY A 290 -12.51 -5.32 -1.03
CA GLY A 290 -12.72 -3.87 -1.08
C GLY A 290 -11.96 -3.07 -0.02
N CYS A 291 -11.45 -3.77 1.00
CA CYS A 291 -10.64 -3.24 2.10
C CYS A 291 -9.24 -3.91 2.16
N ARG A 292 -8.79 -4.58 1.09
CA ARG A 292 -7.51 -5.30 1.09
C ARG A 292 -6.34 -4.32 1.18
N ASN A 293 -5.51 -4.47 2.21
CA ASN A 293 -4.23 -3.82 2.38
C ASN A 293 -3.06 -4.78 2.11
N VAL A 294 -3.26 -6.09 2.24
CA VAL A 294 -2.25 -7.10 1.92
C VAL A 294 -2.80 -8.16 0.98
N ASP A 295 -2.16 -8.30 -0.18
CA ASP A 295 -2.30 -9.50 -1.01
C ASP A 295 -1.28 -10.56 -0.56
N VAL A 296 -1.70 -11.44 0.36
CA VAL A 296 -0.82 -12.43 1.00
C VAL A 296 -0.13 -13.32 -0.04
N TRP A 297 -0.86 -13.74 -1.07
CA TRP A 297 -0.28 -14.63 -2.08
C TRP A 297 0.79 -13.92 -2.90
N LEU A 298 0.51 -12.69 -3.36
CA LEU A 298 1.49 -11.91 -4.10
C LEU A 298 2.66 -11.48 -3.20
N TRP A 299 2.41 -11.22 -1.91
CA TRP A 299 3.43 -10.88 -0.92
C TRP A 299 4.45 -12.02 -0.71
N GLU A 300 3.96 -13.26 -0.65
CA GLU A 300 4.80 -14.45 -0.45
C GLU A 300 5.45 -14.95 -1.75
N THR A 301 4.78 -14.83 -2.89
CA THR A 301 5.20 -15.45 -4.15
C THR A 301 5.68 -14.49 -5.24
N GLY A 302 5.58 -13.18 -4.98
CA GLY A 302 6.05 -12.12 -5.88
C GLY A 302 7.57 -12.17 -6.07
N THR A 303 8.01 -11.85 -7.29
CA THR A 303 9.39 -12.07 -7.76
C THR A 303 10.07 -10.79 -8.23
N ASP A 304 9.40 -9.65 -8.10
CA ASP A 304 9.83 -8.36 -8.61
C ASP A 304 9.35 -7.22 -7.69
N PHE A 305 9.94 -6.03 -7.81
CA PHE A 305 9.63 -4.88 -6.96
C PHE A 305 8.18 -4.39 -7.15
N ASN A 306 7.67 -4.48 -8.38
CA ASN A 306 6.28 -4.13 -8.67
C ASN A 306 5.29 -5.04 -7.92
N SER A 307 5.57 -6.34 -7.79
CA SER A 307 4.76 -7.26 -6.99
C SER A 307 4.71 -6.85 -5.53
N LEU A 308 5.82 -6.39 -4.95
CA LEU A 308 5.86 -5.95 -3.55
C LEU A 308 4.99 -4.72 -3.30
N ILE A 309 5.08 -3.71 -4.17
CA ILE A 309 4.26 -2.49 -4.09
C ILE A 309 2.77 -2.83 -4.24
N LEU A 310 2.43 -3.72 -5.15
CA LEU A 310 1.05 -4.15 -5.35
C LEU A 310 0.51 -5.02 -4.21
N ALA A 311 1.38 -5.73 -3.49
CA ALA A 311 0.99 -6.66 -2.44
C ALA A 311 0.90 -6.05 -1.04
N PHE A 312 1.64 -4.97 -0.74
CA PHE A 312 1.72 -4.39 0.59
C PHE A 312 1.13 -2.98 0.63
N ASN A 313 0.35 -2.70 1.68
CA ASN A 313 -0.36 -1.43 1.88
C ASN A 313 -1.18 -0.99 0.64
N CYS A 314 -1.91 -1.94 0.04
CA CYS A 314 -2.54 -1.80 -1.27
C CYS A 314 -3.46 -0.57 -1.39
N LEU A 315 -4.25 -0.24 -0.36
CA LEU A 315 -5.18 0.89 -0.43
C LEU A 315 -4.48 2.24 -0.30
N THR A 316 -3.39 2.33 0.46
CA THR A 316 -2.55 3.54 0.44
C THR A 316 -1.88 3.71 -0.92
N ASN A 317 -1.37 2.63 -1.52
CA ASN A 317 -0.82 2.68 -2.88
C ASN A 317 -1.88 3.08 -3.93
N HIS A 318 -3.11 2.57 -3.81
CA HIS A 318 -4.23 3.00 -4.65
C HIS A 318 -4.59 4.47 -4.43
N TRP A 319 -4.52 4.95 -3.18
CA TRP A 319 -4.72 6.35 -2.85
C TRP A 319 -3.62 7.22 -3.49
N MET A 320 -2.34 6.90 -3.28
CA MET A 320 -1.22 7.63 -3.88
C MET A 320 -1.34 7.69 -5.41
N LYS A 321 -1.78 6.59 -6.04
CA LYS A 321 -2.04 6.54 -7.48
C LYS A 321 -3.13 7.53 -7.93
N ASN A 322 -4.24 7.65 -7.21
CA ASN A 322 -5.40 8.42 -7.66
C ASN A 322 -5.38 9.88 -7.21
N TYR A 323 -4.89 10.15 -6.00
CA TYR A 323 -4.93 11.47 -5.39
C TYR A 323 -3.64 12.25 -5.61
N VAL A 324 -2.52 11.59 -5.96
CA VAL A 324 -1.24 12.25 -6.25
C VAL A 324 -0.78 11.97 -7.68
N PHE A 325 -0.36 10.73 -7.99
CA PHE A 325 0.31 10.39 -9.25
C PHE A 325 -0.52 10.75 -10.50
N ARG A 326 -1.79 10.34 -10.55
CA ARG A 326 -2.67 10.64 -11.70
C ARG A 326 -2.97 12.13 -11.83
N ARG A 327 -2.92 12.88 -10.74
CA ARG A 327 -3.16 14.33 -10.73
C ARG A 327 -1.93 15.11 -11.15
N LEU A 328 -0.74 14.53 -11.06
CA LEU A 328 0.52 15.08 -11.55
C LEU A 328 0.74 14.88 -13.07
N ARG A 329 -0.20 14.22 -13.78
CA ARG A 329 -0.10 13.96 -15.23
C ARG A 329 0.09 15.21 -16.10
N TRP A 330 -0.33 16.39 -15.64
CA TRP A 330 -0.14 17.65 -16.36
C TRP A 330 1.33 18.02 -16.58
N MET A 331 2.26 17.44 -15.79
CA MET A 331 3.70 17.67 -15.95
C MET A 331 4.30 16.98 -17.19
N GLY A 332 3.57 16.07 -17.84
CA GLY A 332 4.05 15.35 -19.04
C GLY A 332 5.13 14.28 -18.78
N ASP A 333 5.77 14.25 -17.61
CA ASP A 333 6.76 13.23 -17.25
C ASP A 333 6.24 12.24 -16.20
N LYS A 334 6.09 10.98 -16.62
CA LYS A 334 5.68 9.86 -15.76
C LYS A 334 6.69 9.55 -14.66
N ARG A 335 7.99 9.65 -14.93
CA ARG A 335 9.06 9.37 -13.96
C ARG A 335 9.06 10.44 -12.88
N PHE A 336 8.98 11.71 -13.29
CA PHE A 336 8.89 12.81 -12.34
C PHE A 336 7.61 12.75 -11.50
N SER A 337 6.47 12.39 -12.11
CA SER A 337 5.22 12.14 -11.37
C SER A 337 5.37 11.02 -10.34
N HIS A 338 6.08 9.94 -10.68
CA HIS A 338 6.33 8.82 -9.76
C HIS A 338 7.24 9.24 -8.61
N LEU A 339 8.34 9.95 -8.91
CA LEU A 339 9.27 10.47 -7.91
C LEU A 339 8.57 11.40 -6.91
N LEU A 340 7.76 12.36 -7.39
CA LEU A 340 7.00 13.26 -6.52
C LEU A 340 5.93 12.53 -5.71
N THR A 341 5.34 11.46 -6.24
CA THR A 341 4.39 10.63 -5.49
C THR A 341 5.08 9.92 -4.33
N LEU A 342 6.27 9.35 -4.56
CA LEU A 342 7.06 8.69 -3.53
C LEU A 342 7.64 9.69 -2.52
N PHE A 343 7.99 10.90 -2.96
CA PHE A 343 8.38 11.99 -2.07
C PHE A 343 7.22 12.43 -1.17
N TYR A 344 6.01 12.56 -1.72
CA TYR A 344 4.80 12.81 -0.93
C TYR A 344 4.56 11.70 0.10
N LEU A 345 4.73 10.44 -0.30
CA LEU A 345 4.58 9.29 0.58
C LEU A 345 5.63 9.29 1.71
N ALA A 346 6.87 9.71 1.42
CA ALA A 346 7.92 9.91 2.43
C ALA A 346 7.52 10.98 3.46
N ILE A 347 7.03 12.13 3.01
CA ILE A 347 6.53 13.20 3.89
C ILE A 347 5.39 12.68 4.78
N TRP A 348 4.46 11.91 4.21
CA TRP A 348 3.35 11.33 4.97
C TRP A 348 3.82 10.36 6.09
N HIS A 349 4.99 9.73 5.93
CA HIS A 349 5.59 8.91 7.00
C HIS A 349 6.28 9.75 8.07
N GLY A 350 6.86 10.90 7.72
CA GLY A 350 7.41 11.87 8.68
C GLY A 350 8.76 12.45 8.27
N PHE A 351 9.51 12.97 9.24
CA PHE A 351 10.73 13.74 9.00
C PHE A 351 12.03 12.92 9.02
N HIS A 352 11.98 11.64 9.39
CA HIS A 352 13.18 10.82 9.50
C HIS A 352 13.79 10.59 8.11
N LEU A 353 15.12 10.82 8.01
CA LEU A 353 15.89 10.64 6.77
C LEU A 353 15.67 9.26 6.13
N GLY A 354 15.49 8.24 6.96
CA GLY A 354 15.26 6.87 6.52
C GLY A 354 14.04 6.71 5.59
N TYR A 355 12.96 7.48 5.80
CA TYR A 355 11.79 7.42 4.92
C TYR A 355 12.11 7.92 3.51
N PHE A 356 12.84 9.04 3.39
CA PHE A 356 13.25 9.59 2.10
C PHE A 356 14.21 8.66 1.37
N LEU A 357 15.17 8.07 2.09
CA LEU A 357 16.11 7.10 1.52
C LEU A 357 15.37 5.84 1.03
N PHE A 358 14.44 5.32 1.81
CA PHE A 358 13.67 4.13 1.44
C PHE A 358 12.83 4.36 0.18
N PHE A 359 12.05 5.44 0.12
CA PHE A 359 11.19 5.71 -1.04
C PHE A 359 11.97 6.16 -2.27
N GLY A 360 13.09 6.88 -2.11
CA GLY A 360 14.01 7.16 -3.20
C GLY A 360 14.67 5.88 -3.74
N PHE A 361 14.98 4.94 -2.86
CA PHE A 361 15.52 3.63 -3.23
C PHE A 361 14.49 2.75 -3.93
N GLU A 362 13.23 2.73 -3.45
CA GLU A 362 12.11 2.08 -4.13
C GLU A 362 11.99 2.60 -5.58
N PHE A 363 12.05 3.92 -5.78
CA PHE A 363 12.05 4.52 -7.11
C PHE A 363 13.20 3.98 -7.98
N ALA A 364 14.42 3.96 -7.45
CA ALA A 364 15.62 3.50 -8.16
C ALA A 364 15.51 2.01 -8.54
N CYS A 365 15.07 1.15 -7.61
CA CYS A 365 14.83 -0.27 -7.86
C CYS A 365 13.78 -0.50 -8.94
N MET A 366 12.65 0.20 -8.84
CA MET A 366 11.57 0.13 -9.83
C MET A 366 12.03 0.61 -11.21
N HIS A 367 12.82 1.69 -11.27
CA HIS A 367 13.34 2.19 -12.53
C HIS A 367 14.31 1.18 -13.18
N ALA A 368 15.28 0.68 -12.42
CA ALA A 368 16.24 -0.32 -12.89
C ALA A 368 15.56 -1.60 -13.36
N GLN A 369 14.54 -2.08 -12.63
CA GLN A 369 13.75 -3.25 -13.05
C GLN A 369 13.03 -3.00 -14.37
N ASN A 370 12.37 -1.84 -14.53
CA ASN A 370 11.65 -1.53 -15.76
C ASN A 370 12.60 -1.43 -16.97
N GLU A 371 13.79 -0.89 -16.78
CA GLU A 371 14.84 -0.84 -17.81
C GLU A 371 15.37 -2.24 -18.14
N PHE A 372 15.54 -3.10 -17.14
CA PHE A 372 15.90 -4.51 -17.34
C PHE A 372 14.85 -5.28 -18.16
N TYR A 373 13.56 -5.13 -17.82
CA TYR A 373 12.48 -5.74 -18.59
C TYR A 373 12.39 -5.17 -20.01
N ALA A 374 12.56 -3.86 -20.19
CA ALA A 374 12.62 -3.27 -21.52
C ALA A 374 13.79 -3.81 -22.35
N LEU A 375 14.96 -4.06 -21.73
CA LEU A 375 16.12 -4.65 -22.41
C LEU A 375 15.85 -6.10 -22.86
N ILE A 376 15.21 -6.91 -22.01
CA ILE A 376 14.78 -8.27 -22.37
C ILE A 376 13.85 -8.22 -23.59
N GLU A 377 12.81 -7.38 -23.53
CA GLU A 377 11.82 -7.28 -24.59
C GLU A 377 12.42 -6.81 -25.93
N ARG A 378 13.44 -5.95 -25.89
CA ARG A 378 14.14 -5.41 -27.07
C ARG A 378 15.20 -6.34 -27.67
N THR A 379 15.62 -7.38 -26.95
CA THR A 379 16.72 -8.26 -27.37
C THR A 379 16.20 -9.67 -27.66
N PRO A 380 15.92 -10.03 -28.93
CA PRO A 380 15.23 -11.28 -29.28
C PRO A 380 15.88 -12.55 -28.70
N SER A 381 17.21 -12.64 -28.72
CA SER A 381 17.94 -13.80 -28.17
C SER A 381 17.76 -13.95 -26.66
N ILE A 382 17.78 -12.84 -25.92
CA ILE A 382 17.55 -12.84 -24.47
C ILE A 382 16.07 -13.12 -24.18
N ARG A 383 15.15 -12.51 -24.93
CA ARG A 383 13.71 -12.76 -24.82
C ARG A 383 13.40 -14.24 -24.96
N GLY A 384 13.94 -14.90 -25.99
CA GLY A 384 13.74 -16.32 -26.24
C GLY A 384 14.11 -17.15 -25.01
N ILE A 385 15.35 -17.00 -24.53
CA ILE A 385 15.85 -17.71 -23.33
C ILE A 385 15.05 -17.37 -22.07
N TYR A 386 14.72 -16.09 -21.87
CA TYR A 386 14.06 -15.61 -20.65
C TYR A 386 12.67 -16.21 -20.48
N TYR A 387 11.93 -16.41 -21.58
CA TYR A 387 10.57 -16.96 -21.55
C TYR A 387 10.50 -18.48 -21.71
N GLU A 388 11.64 -19.17 -21.84
CA GLU A 388 11.67 -20.63 -21.85
C GLU A 388 11.09 -21.24 -20.57
N THR A 389 10.50 -22.43 -20.70
CA THR A 389 9.81 -23.12 -19.59
C THR A 389 10.79 -23.50 -18.48
N TRP A 390 12.00 -23.95 -18.82
CA TRP A 390 13.04 -24.31 -17.85
C TRP A 390 13.57 -23.09 -17.07
N MET A 391 13.44 -21.88 -17.63
CA MET A 391 13.87 -20.62 -17.01
C MET A 391 12.85 -20.11 -15.99
N TYR A 392 11.60 -20.60 -16.00
CA TYR A 392 10.56 -20.19 -15.06
C TYR A 392 10.92 -20.41 -13.58
N PRO A 393 11.30 -21.61 -13.10
CA PRO A 393 11.67 -21.82 -11.71
C PRO A 393 12.91 -21.00 -11.31
N ILE A 394 13.87 -20.83 -12.22
CA ILE A 394 15.08 -20.02 -11.99
C ILE A 394 14.72 -18.56 -11.76
N ARG A 395 13.90 -17.96 -12.64
CA ARG A 395 13.42 -16.58 -12.49
C ARG A 395 12.63 -16.37 -11.20
N LYS A 396 11.81 -17.35 -10.83
CA LYS A 396 11.05 -17.33 -9.57
C LYS A 396 11.97 -17.25 -8.36
N VAL A 397 12.95 -18.15 -8.26
CA VAL A 397 13.89 -18.20 -7.13
C VAL A 397 14.80 -16.99 -7.12
N LEU A 398 15.47 -16.67 -8.24
CA LEU A 398 16.38 -15.54 -8.32
C LEU A 398 15.68 -14.21 -8.09
N GLY A 399 14.50 -14.00 -8.71
CA GLY A 399 13.70 -12.81 -8.48
C GLY A 399 13.33 -12.65 -7.01
N ARG A 400 12.89 -13.73 -6.35
CA ARG A 400 12.57 -13.71 -4.92
C ARG A 400 13.79 -13.40 -4.04
N LEU A 401 14.96 -13.95 -4.36
CA LEU A 401 16.20 -13.66 -3.64
C LEU A 401 16.62 -12.20 -3.83
N ILE A 402 16.62 -11.70 -5.07
CA ILE A 402 16.99 -10.31 -5.39
C ILE A 402 16.11 -9.34 -4.60
N ILE A 403 14.78 -9.50 -4.65
CA ILE A 403 13.90 -8.58 -3.92
C ILE A 403 14.06 -8.72 -2.41
N SER A 404 14.28 -9.93 -1.88
CA SER A 404 14.38 -10.14 -0.43
C SER A 404 15.63 -9.49 0.15
N TYR A 405 16.77 -9.64 -0.52
CA TYR A 405 18.03 -9.04 -0.07
C TYR A 405 18.05 -7.53 -0.30
N THR A 406 17.56 -7.07 -1.45
CA THR A 406 17.50 -5.64 -1.79
C THR A 406 16.58 -4.89 -0.83
N MET A 407 15.36 -5.41 -0.62
CA MET A 407 14.42 -4.81 0.33
C MET A 407 14.86 -5.01 1.78
N GLY A 408 15.52 -6.12 2.09
CA GLY A 408 16.13 -6.36 3.39
C GLY A 408 17.06 -5.22 3.80
N PHE A 409 17.91 -4.80 2.87
CA PHE A 409 18.77 -3.63 3.05
C PHE A 409 17.97 -2.32 3.15
N GLY A 410 17.03 -2.07 2.22
CA GLY A 410 16.24 -0.82 2.22
C GLY A 410 15.45 -0.61 3.52
N ILE A 411 14.89 -1.69 4.08
CA ILE A 411 14.08 -1.68 5.30
C ILE A 411 14.90 -1.31 6.55
N LEU A 412 16.23 -1.45 6.55
CA LEU A 412 17.08 -0.97 7.65
C LEU A 412 16.81 0.51 7.93
N SER A 413 16.89 1.33 6.89
CA SER A 413 16.67 2.78 6.98
C SER A 413 15.24 3.14 7.38
N PHE A 414 14.26 2.36 6.94
CA PHE A 414 12.84 2.62 7.19
C PHE A 414 12.40 2.19 8.60
N SER A 415 12.72 0.97 9.02
CA SER A 415 12.17 0.36 10.23
C SER A 415 12.94 0.71 11.50
N LEU A 416 14.26 0.96 11.42
CA LEU A 416 15.04 1.41 12.57
C LEU A 416 14.90 2.92 12.82
N VAL A 417 14.23 3.64 11.90
CA VAL A 417 13.80 5.05 11.99
C VAL A 417 14.96 6.05 12.14
N SER A 418 15.69 6.01 13.25
CA SER A 418 16.77 6.94 13.59
C SER A 418 18.09 6.59 12.91
N TYR A 419 18.76 7.61 12.38
CA TYR A 419 20.06 7.51 11.69
C TYR A 419 21.08 6.64 12.44
N LYS A 420 21.21 6.88 13.75
CA LYS A 420 22.17 6.18 14.61
C LYS A 420 21.99 4.65 14.66
N TYR A 421 20.79 4.13 14.38
CA TYR A 421 20.50 2.70 14.45
C TYR A 421 20.68 1.98 13.12
N TRP A 422 20.40 2.63 11.98
CA TRP A 422 20.51 1.96 10.68
C TRP A 422 21.84 2.19 9.97
N ILE A 423 22.60 3.24 10.33
CA ILE A 423 23.84 3.56 9.62
C ILE A 423 24.92 2.48 9.78
N GLY A 424 25.08 1.92 10.98
CA GLY A 424 26.05 0.86 11.27
C GLY A 424 25.78 -0.39 10.42
N PRO A 425 24.60 -1.01 10.51
CA PRO A 425 24.24 -2.17 9.69
C PRO A 425 24.38 -1.89 8.19
N ALA A 426 23.90 -0.74 7.71
CA ALA A 426 23.99 -0.37 6.30
C ALA A 426 25.44 -0.19 5.81
N SER A 427 26.30 0.43 6.62
CA SER A 427 27.73 0.60 6.33
C SER A 427 28.48 -0.73 6.30
N SER A 428 28.08 -1.67 7.15
CA SER A 428 28.63 -3.03 7.20
C SER A 428 28.37 -3.83 5.92
N LEU A 429 27.33 -3.42 5.16
CA LEU A 429 26.95 -3.92 3.85
C LEU A 429 27.45 -3.01 2.71
N TYR A 430 28.33 -2.05 3.02
CA TYR A 430 28.97 -1.08 2.11
C TYR A 430 28.01 -0.26 1.25
N PHE A 431 26.76 -0.10 1.69
CA PHE A 431 25.71 0.59 0.92
C PHE A 431 25.52 0.07 -0.52
N LEU A 432 25.92 -1.19 -0.79
CA LEU A 432 25.97 -1.70 -2.17
C LEU A 432 24.65 -1.58 -2.94
N PRO A 433 23.45 -1.81 -2.36
CA PRO A 433 22.21 -1.62 -3.09
C PRO A 433 21.98 -0.18 -3.50
N TYR A 434 22.24 0.79 -2.60
CA TYR A 434 22.13 2.19 -2.96
C TYR A 434 23.09 2.52 -4.09
N ILE A 435 24.35 2.09 -3.99
CA ILE A 435 25.34 2.32 -5.04
C ILE A 435 24.89 1.71 -6.37
N PHE A 436 24.43 0.46 -6.34
CA PHE A 436 24.02 -0.28 -7.52
C PHE A 436 22.80 0.36 -8.20
N TYR A 437 21.70 0.55 -7.46
CA TYR A 437 20.44 1.00 -8.05
C TYR A 437 20.43 2.49 -8.40
N ILE A 438 21.17 3.34 -7.66
CA ILE A 438 21.19 4.78 -7.88
C ILE A 438 22.23 5.18 -8.95
N PHE A 439 23.39 4.51 -8.98
CA PHE A 439 24.49 4.93 -9.86
C PHE A 439 24.82 3.88 -10.93
N VAL A 440 25.07 2.63 -10.56
CA VAL A 440 25.57 1.61 -11.50
C VAL A 440 24.52 1.22 -12.53
N ALA A 441 23.30 0.90 -12.10
CA ALA A 441 22.25 0.43 -12.99
C ALA A 441 21.84 1.50 -14.03
N PRO A 442 21.60 2.77 -13.67
CA PRO A 442 21.34 3.81 -14.67
C PRO A 442 22.48 3.99 -15.67
N PHE A 443 23.74 4.00 -15.21
CA PHE A 443 24.91 4.09 -16.09
C PHE A 443 24.97 2.90 -17.05
N LEU A 444 24.84 1.67 -16.53
CA LEU A 444 24.87 0.44 -17.31
C LEU A 444 23.78 0.41 -18.39
N PHE A 445 22.53 0.70 -18.02
CA PHE A 445 21.43 0.69 -19.00
C PHE A 445 21.58 1.79 -20.06
N ASN A 446 22.08 2.97 -19.70
CA ASN A 446 22.38 4.03 -20.66
C ASN A 446 23.51 3.63 -21.61
N TYR A 447 24.59 3.04 -21.08
CA TYR A 447 25.69 2.53 -21.90
C TYR A 447 25.21 1.46 -22.90
N ILE A 448 24.42 0.48 -22.45
CA ILE A 448 23.85 -0.56 -23.32
C ILE A 448 22.97 0.06 -24.42
N LYS A 449 22.12 1.04 -24.09
CA LYS A 449 21.29 1.74 -25.10
C LYS A 449 22.14 2.47 -26.14
N ILE A 450 23.21 3.13 -25.72
CA ILE A 450 24.14 3.80 -26.63
C ILE A 450 24.77 2.77 -27.57
N MET A 451 25.30 1.66 -27.04
CA MET A 451 25.90 0.59 -27.84
C MET A 451 24.93 -0.03 -28.85
N GLN A 452 23.67 -0.26 -28.46
CA GLN A 452 22.64 -0.75 -29.36
C GLN A 452 22.27 0.27 -30.44
N SER A 453 22.24 1.56 -30.10
CA SER A 453 21.96 2.64 -31.08
C SER A 453 23.10 2.82 -32.09
N THR A 454 24.36 2.59 -31.69
CA THR A 454 25.51 2.64 -32.60
C THR A 454 25.58 1.43 -33.52
N HIS A 455 25.11 0.26 -33.08
CA HIS A 455 25.08 -0.95 -33.89
C HIS A 455 23.94 -0.95 -34.92
N ASN A 456 22.82 -0.29 -34.61
CA ASN A 456 21.66 -0.18 -35.50
C ASN A 456 21.68 1.07 -36.41
N ARG A 457 22.83 1.75 -36.59
CA ARG A 457 22.93 2.79 -37.63
C ARG A 457 22.77 2.12 -39.00
N PRO A 458 21.83 2.57 -39.86
CA PRO A 458 21.78 2.07 -41.22
C PRO A 458 23.12 2.38 -41.91
N GLU A 459 23.75 1.37 -42.49
CA GLU A 459 24.78 1.61 -43.50
C GLU A 459 24.14 2.47 -44.58
N ILE A 460 24.68 3.68 -44.77
CA ILE A 460 24.31 4.52 -45.90
C ILE A 460 24.86 3.78 -47.12
N HIS A 461 24.04 2.95 -47.76
CA HIS A 461 24.32 2.51 -49.11
C HIS A 461 24.32 3.76 -50.00
N GLU A 462 25.50 4.15 -50.48
CA GLU A 462 25.63 5.01 -51.65
C GLU A 462 24.96 4.30 -52.83
N ASN A 463 23.66 4.53 -52.98
CA ASN A 463 22.98 4.59 -54.27
C ASN A 463 21.63 5.26 -54.02
N GLY A 464 21.55 6.50 -54.48
CA GLY A 464 20.41 7.39 -54.26
C GLY A 464 19.11 6.74 -54.73
N ASN A 465 18.28 6.37 -53.77
CA ASN A 465 16.83 6.37 -53.89
C ASN A 465 16.24 6.56 -52.49
N LEU A 466 15.59 7.71 -52.29
CA LEU A 466 14.85 8.07 -51.09
C LEU A 466 13.67 7.11 -50.91
N VAL A 467 13.86 6.04 -50.13
CA VAL A 467 12.74 5.33 -49.53
C VAL A 467 12.36 6.10 -48.27
N LYS A 468 11.24 6.81 -48.33
CA LYS A 468 10.55 7.32 -47.13
C LYS A 468 10.24 6.13 -46.23
N THR A 469 10.98 5.97 -45.15
CA THR A 469 10.55 5.18 -44.02
C THR A 469 9.68 6.06 -43.15
N ASP A 470 8.37 5.80 -43.19
CA ASP A 470 7.41 6.45 -42.32
C ASP A 470 7.81 6.24 -40.87
N SER A 471 8.08 7.36 -40.21
CA SER A 471 8.36 7.48 -38.80
C SER A 471 7.14 7.06 -37.98
N LEU A 472 7.09 5.81 -37.53
CA LEU A 472 6.22 5.41 -36.42
C LEU A 472 6.95 5.62 -35.09
N MET A 473 7.20 6.89 -34.76
CA MET A 473 7.23 7.32 -33.35
C MET A 473 5.80 7.46 -32.87
N ASN A 474 5.16 6.34 -32.53
CA ASN A 474 3.95 6.36 -31.70
C ASN A 474 4.36 6.11 -30.25
N THR A 475 4.64 7.19 -29.55
CA THR A 475 4.61 7.25 -28.08
C THR A 475 3.19 7.63 -27.67
N SER A 476 2.26 6.69 -27.80
CA SER A 476 0.91 6.81 -27.23
C SER A 476 0.32 5.41 -27.03
N ASP A 477 -0.32 5.22 -25.88
CA ASP A 477 -1.12 4.06 -25.48
C ASP A 477 -0.39 2.85 -24.89
N PHE A 478 0.06 3.01 -23.63
CA PHE A 478 -0.03 1.92 -22.64
C PHE A 478 -1.14 2.23 -21.64
N SER A 479 -2.38 2.08 -22.10
CA SER A 479 -3.54 1.91 -21.22
C SER A 479 -3.57 0.47 -20.69
N SER A 480 -3.30 0.32 -19.40
CA SER A 480 -3.83 -0.71 -18.49
C SER A 480 -4.30 -2.06 -19.05
N SER A 481 -3.50 -3.09 -18.85
CA SER A 481 -3.99 -4.47 -18.63
C SER A 481 -2.84 -5.37 -18.17
N SER A 482 -2.53 -5.32 -16.87
CA SER A 482 -1.89 -6.45 -16.19
C SER A 482 -2.95 -7.54 -16.00
N THR A 483 -3.38 -8.13 -17.10
CA THR A 483 -4.06 -9.41 -17.08
C THR A 483 -3.00 -10.41 -16.68
N VAL A 484 -3.17 -10.98 -15.48
CA VAL A 484 -2.46 -12.17 -15.03
C VAL A 484 -2.68 -13.25 -16.10
N VAL A 485 -1.70 -13.46 -16.96
CA VAL A 485 -1.63 -14.69 -17.77
C VAL A 485 -1.15 -15.76 -16.80
N LEU A 486 -2.11 -16.44 -16.19
CA LEU A 486 -1.88 -17.76 -15.59
C LEU A 486 -1.38 -18.66 -16.72
N LEU A 487 -0.16 -19.15 -16.56
CA LEU A 487 0.41 -20.20 -17.38
C LEU A 487 -0.42 -21.47 -17.18
N ASP A 488 -1.34 -21.76 -18.12
CA ASP A 488 -1.93 -23.08 -18.25
C ASP A 488 -1.07 -23.88 -19.24
N GLY A 489 -0.20 -24.71 -18.69
CA GLY A 489 0.59 -25.65 -19.46
C GLY A 489 -0.18 -26.95 -19.62
N ARG A 490 -0.79 -27.16 -20.79
CA ARG A 490 -0.93 -28.48 -21.45
C ARG A 490 -1.55 -28.31 -22.84
N SER A 491 -0.67 -28.15 -23.83
CA SER A 491 -0.95 -28.52 -25.22
C SER A 491 -0.62 -30.00 -25.37
N LYS A 492 -1.62 -30.81 -25.74
CA LYS A 492 -1.46 -31.89 -26.72
C LYS A 492 -2.60 -31.74 -27.71
N GLY A 493 -2.24 -31.32 -28.92
CA GLY A 493 -3.13 -31.31 -30.07
C GLY A 493 -3.25 -32.70 -30.69
N GLU A 494 -4.33 -32.87 -31.46
CA GLU A 494 -4.41 -33.37 -32.85
C GLU A 494 -5.91 -33.65 -33.13
N ASN A 495 -6.54 -32.88 -34.03
CA ASN A 495 -6.84 -33.26 -35.43
C ASN A 495 -7.71 -34.53 -35.49
N THR A 496 -8.95 -34.55 -36.02
CA THR A 496 -9.38 -34.15 -37.37
C THR A 496 -10.91 -34.32 -37.54
N LYS A 497 -11.50 -33.47 -38.40
CA LYS A 497 -12.53 -33.74 -39.45
C LYS A 497 -13.95 -34.24 -39.12
N ASP A 498 -14.88 -33.53 -39.77
CA ASP A 498 -16.12 -34.00 -40.45
C ASP A 498 -17.25 -34.65 -39.63
N LYS A 499 -18.22 -33.86 -39.19
CA LYS A 499 -19.61 -33.77 -39.74
C LYS A 499 -20.53 -33.00 -38.81
#